data_AF-A0A9X1Q8K8-F1
#
_entry.id   AF-A0A9X1Q8K8-F1
#
_cell.length_a   1.000
_cell.length_b   1.000
_cell.length_c   1.000
_cell.angle_alpha   90.00
_cell.angle_beta   90.00
_cell.angle_gamma   90.00
#
_symmetry.space_group_name_H-M   'P 1'
#
loop_
_entity.id
_entity.type
_entity.pdbx_description
1 polymer ?
#
loop_
_entity_poly.entity_id
_entity_poly.type
_entity_poly.pdbx_seq_one_letter_code
_entity_poly.pdbx_strand_id
1 'polypeptide(L)'
;VGGRVADRWPGVVLGAGGVALCLGWGAFALGAGHPAVAFGLVLVQGALAFGVGSTLISQALYAASGAPTLGGGFATAAFNVGAALGPWLGGTAIAGGLGYRSPLWVSAVLVALSLGVAGVAVLGDRRNRDARQGRTPASWSA
;
A
#
# COMPACT_ATOMS: atom_id res chain seq x y z
N VAL A 1 2.11 -12.11 14.92
CA VAL A 1 0.63 -11.92 14.95
C VAL A 1 0.12 -11.25 13.68
N GLY A 2 0.75 -10.16 13.19
CA GLY A 2 0.36 -9.50 11.93
C GLY A 2 0.27 -10.41 10.70
N GLY A 3 1.23 -11.33 10.50
CA GLY A 3 1.23 -12.26 9.36
C GLY A 3 0.00 -13.17 9.29
N ARG A 4 -0.50 -13.68 10.43
CA ARG A 4 -1.71 -14.55 10.47
C ARG A 4 -2.99 -13.81 10.05
N VAL A 5 -3.09 -12.52 10.36
CA VAL A 5 -4.24 -11.69 9.96
C VAL A 5 -4.11 -11.29 8.49
N ALA A 6 -2.90 -10.98 8.03
CA ALA A 6 -2.59 -10.72 6.62
C ALA A 6 -2.90 -11.90 5.71
N ASP A 7 -2.61 -13.13 6.14
CA ASP A 7 -2.92 -14.34 5.37
C ASP A 7 -4.41 -14.66 5.35
N ARG A 8 -5.16 -14.27 6.40
CA ARG A 8 -6.60 -14.56 6.52
C ARG A 8 -7.47 -13.50 5.83
N TRP A 9 -7.08 -12.23 5.87
CA TRP A 9 -7.85 -11.09 5.37
C TRP A 9 -6.96 -10.06 4.65
N PRO A 10 -6.29 -10.44 3.55
CA PRO A 10 -5.31 -9.59 2.89
C PRO A 10 -5.90 -8.27 2.41
N GLY A 11 -7.13 -8.28 1.87
CA GLY A 11 -7.80 -7.05 1.41
C GLY A 11 -8.07 -6.05 2.53
N VAL A 12 -8.38 -6.52 3.75
CA VAL A 12 -8.60 -5.63 4.91
C VAL A 12 -7.28 -5.05 5.37
N VAL A 13 -6.23 -5.85 5.46
CA VAL A 13 -4.89 -5.38 5.86
C VAL A 13 -4.36 -4.35 4.87
N LEU A 14 -4.50 -4.59 3.56
CA LEU A 14 -4.06 -3.65 2.54
C LEU A 14 -4.90 -2.37 2.54
N GLY A 15 -6.22 -2.49 2.60
CA GLY A 15 -7.12 -1.33 2.59
C GLY A 15 -7.03 -0.51 3.87
N ALA A 16 -7.37 -1.11 5.02
CA ALA A 16 -7.39 -0.40 6.29
C ALA A 16 -5.98 -0.04 6.77
N GLY A 17 -5.00 -0.93 6.59
CA GLY A 17 -3.61 -0.65 6.92
C GLY A 17 -3.00 0.44 6.04
N GLY A 18 -3.33 0.47 4.74
CA GLY A 18 -2.92 1.56 3.85
C GLY A 18 -3.53 2.91 4.24
N VAL A 19 -4.83 2.95 4.59
CA VAL A 19 -5.47 4.18 5.10
C VAL A 19 -4.84 4.61 6.43
N ALA A 20 -4.59 3.68 7.35
CA ALA A 20 -3.94 3.96 8.62
C ALA A 20 -2.50 4.48 8.44
N LEU A 21 -1.74 3.95 7.46
CA LEU A 21 -0.44 4.47 7.07
C LEU A 21 -0.56 5.92 6.57
N CYS A 22 -1.48 6.19 5.64
CA CYS A 22 -1.66 7.52 5.08
C CYS A 22 -1.97 8.56 6.18
N LEU A 23 -2.93 8.25 7.05
CA LEU A 23 -3.31 9.11 8.18
C LEU A 23 -2.17 9.25 9.18
N GLY A 24 -1.46 8.16 9.46
CA GLY A 24 -0.35 8.14 10.41
C GLY A 24 0.86 8.94 9.95
N TRP A 25 1.18 8.97 8.65
CA TRP A 25 2.20 9.88 8.10
C TRP A 25 1.80 11.35 8.26
N GLY A 26 0.53 11.69 8.03
CA GLY A 26 0.01 13.04 8.28
C GLY A 26 0.07 13.42 9.76
N ALA A 27 -0.36 12.51 10.64
CA ALA A 27 -0.27 12.70 12.09
C ALA A 27 1.19 12.87 12.56
N PHE A 28 2.12 12.13 11.97
CA PHE A 28 3.55 12.28 12.24
C PHE A 28 4.06 13.63 11.77
N ALA A 29 3.70 14.07 10.56
CA ALA A 29 4.09 15.38 10.07
C ALA A 29 3.66 16.52 11.02
N LEU A 30 2.45 16.41 11.60
CA LEU A 30 1.94 17.38 12.57
C LEU A 30 2.57 17.24 13.97
N GLY A 31 2.78 15.99 14.43
CA GLY A 31 3.30 15.66 15.75
C GLY A 31 4.83 15.69 15.88
N ALA A 32 5.57 15.87 14.78
CA ALA A 32 7.03 15.83 14.75
C ALA A 32 7.72 16.90 15.62
N GLY A 33 6.98 17.89 16.14
CA GLY A 33 7.51 18.85 17.11
C GLY A 33 7.69 18.29 18.53
N HIS A 34 7.07 17.16 18.86
CA HIS A 34 7.13 16.58 20.20
C HIS A 34 7.90 15.24 20.18
N PRO A 35 9.08 15.14 20.84
CA PRO A 35 9.95 13.96 20.76
C PRO A 35 9.26 12.64 21.12
N ALA A 36 8.52 12.61 22.24
CA ALA A 36 7.78 11.43 22.66
C ALA A 36 6.75 10.95 21.62
N VAL A 37 6.03 11.87 20.99
CA VAL A 37 5.05 11.56 19.93
C VAL A 37 5.77 11.03 18.69
N ALA A 38 6.88 11.66 18.29
CA ALA A 38 7.68 11.22 17.16
C ALA A 38 8.20 9.78 17.37
N PHE A 39 8.76 9.46 18.53
CA PHE A 39 9.23 8.10 18.83
C PHE A 39 8.10 7.06 18.75
N GLY A 40 6.94 7.36 19.34
CA GLY A 40 5.78 6.48 19.26
C GLY A 40 5.32 6.27 17.81
N LEU A 41 5.23 7.35 17.03
CA LEU A 41 4.78 7.28 15.64
C LEU A 41 5.79 6.59 14.72
N VAL A 42 7.10 6.70 14.95
CA VAL A 42 8.11 5.92 14.22
C VAL A 42 7.85 4.43 14.36
N LEU A 43 7.61 3.94 15.59
CA LEU A 43 7.36 2.52 15.81
C LEU A 43 6.03 2.08 15.22
N VAL A 44 4.98 2.88 15.38
CA VAL A 44 3.65 2.59 14.81
C VAL A 44 3.72 2.56 13.28
N GLN A 45 4.33 3.55 12.66
CA GLN A 45 4.49 3.60 11.20
C GLN A 45 5.37 2.47 10.69
N GLY A 46 6.46 2.14 11.38
CA GLY A 46 7.31 1.00 11.04
C GLY A 46 6.53 -0.32 11.07
N ALA A 47 5.77 -0.57 12.14
CA ALA A 47 4.95 -1.77 12.27
C ALA A 47 3.86 -1.86 11.19
N LEU A 48 3.17 -0.76 10.91
CA LEU A 48 2.15 -0.70 9.86
C LEU A 48 2.78 -0.90 8.46
N ALA A 49 3.88 -0.23 8.17
CA ALA A 49 4.57 -0.32 6.88
C ALA A 49 5.07 -1.75 6.63
N PHE A 50 5.63 -2.38 7.66
CA PHE A 50 6.07 -3.77 7.56
C PHE A 50 4.89 -4.73 7.35
N GLY A 51 3.78 -4.54 8.07
CA GLY A 51 2.57 -5.35 7.92
C GLY A 51 1.96 -5.24 6.52
N VAL A 52 1.75 -4.02 6.04
CA VAL A 52 1.18 -3.77 4.70
C VAL A 52 2.15 -4.22 3.60
N GLY A 53 3.43 -3.88 3.71
CA GLY A 53 4.45 -4.22 2.72
C GLY A 53 4.66 -5.73 2.57
N SER A 54 4.78 -6.46 3.69
CA SER A 54 4.89 -7.92 3.64
C SER A 54 3.64 -8.58 3.05
N THR A 55 2.44 -8.06 3.37
CA THR A 55 1.19 -8.53 2.75
C THR A 55 1.18 -8.30 1.24
N LEU A 56 1.60 -7.12 0.76
CA LEU A 56 1.69 -6.82 -0.68
C LEU A 56 2.61 -7.80 -1.41
N ILE A 57 3.80 -8.06 -0.85
CA ILE A 57 4.76 -8.99 -1.44
C ILE A 57 4.17 -10.40 -1.50
N SER A 58 3.57 -10.89 -0.42
CA SER A 58 2.91 -12.21 -0.41
C SER A 58 1.79 -12.29 -1.45
N GLN A 59 0.94 -11.26 -1.56
CA GLN A 59 -0.14 -11.23 -2.54
C GLN A 59 0.39 -11.19 -3.99
N ALA A 60 1.47 -10.46 -4.26
CA ALA A 60 2.11 -10.46 -5.58
C ALA A 60 2.64 -11.85 -5.97
N LEU A 61 3.23 -12.57 -5.02
CA LEU A 61 3.69 -13.94 -5.24
C LEU A 61 2.52 -14.91 -5.47
N TYR A 62 1.45 -14.81 -4.69
CA TYR A 62 0.24 -15.63 -4.90
C TYR A 62 -0.42 -15.38 -6.25
N ALA A 63 -0.46 -14.13 -6.71
CA ALA A 63 -1.01 -13.78 -8.02
C ALA A 63 -0.19 -14.34 -9.20
N ALA A 64 1.10 -14.60 -8.99
CA ALA A 64 2.03 -15.10 -10.01
C ALA A 64 2.22 -16.63 -9.98
N SER A 65 1.23 -17.40 -9.51
CA SER A 65 1.32 -18.86 -9.39
C SER A 65 1.68 -19.58 -10.70
N GLY A 66 1.29 -19.03 -11.85
CA GLY A 66 1.65 -19.56 -13.18
C GLY A 66 3.07 -19.20 -13.66
N ALA A 67 3.77 -18.27 -13.01
CA ALA A 67 5.14 -17.88 -13.34
C ALA A 67 5.90 -17.35 -12.08
N PRO A 68 6.21 -18.22 -11.10
CA PRO A 68 6.69 -17.79 -9.78
C PRO A 68 8.03 -17.04 -9.81
N THR A 69 8.93 -17.40 -10.73
CA THR A 69 10.24 -16.75 -10.89
C THR A 69 10.10 -15.30 -11.36
N LEU A 70 9.22 -15.06 -12.34
CA LEU A 70 8.90 -13.70 -12.80
C LEU A 70 8.18 -12.89 -11.72
N GLY A 71 7.23 -13.51 -11.01
CA GLY A 71 6.52 -12.87 -9.90
C GLY A 71 7.45 -12.38 -8.78
N GLY A 72 8.35 -13.25 -8.32
CA GLY A 72 9.35 -12.89 -7.30
C GLY A 72 10.34 -11.82 -7.79
N GLY A 73 10.77 -11.90 -9.05
CA GLY A 73 11.61 -10.87 -9.68
C GLY A 73 10.94 -9.50 -9.71
N PHE A 74 9.68 -9.40 -10.15
CA PHE A 74 8.93 -8.15 -10.16
C PHE A 74 8.66 -7.59 -8.77
N ALA A 75 8.31 -8.42 -7.79
CA ALA A 75 8.13 -7.98 -6.42
C ALA A 75 9.41 -7.36 -5.85
N THR A 76 10.56 -7.99 -6.11
CA THR A 76 11.88 -7.49 -5.69
C THR A 76 12.25 -6.20 -6.41
N ALA A 77 12.04 -6.13 -7.73
CA ALA A 77 12.28 -4.92 -8.51
C ALA A 77 11.43 -3.74 -8.02
N ALA A 78 10.14 -3.96 -7.80
CA ALA A 78 9.24 -2.94 -7.28
C ALA A 78 9.66 -2.45 -5.87
N PHE A 79 10.07 -3.36 -5.00
CA PHE A 79 10.60 -3.00 -3.67
C PHE A 79 11.85 -2.12 -3.77
N ASN A 80 12.81 -2.49 -4.62
CA ASN A 80 14.02 -1.69 -4.82
C ASN A 80 13.73 -0.32 -5.44
N VAL A 81 12.82 -0.24 -6.40
CA VAL A 81 12.36 1.04 -6.97
C VAL A 81 11.76 1.93 -5.88
N GLY A 82 10.91 1.38 -5.01
CA GLY A 82 10.36 2.12 -3.87
C GLY A 82 11.44 2.57 -2.89
N ALA A 83 12.39 1.71 -2.56
CA ALA A 83 13.50 1.99 -1.65
C ALA A 83 14.45 3.08 -2.17
N ALA A 84 14.57 3.21 -3.50
CA ALA A 84 15.33 4.28 -4.14
C ALA A 84 14.52 5.59 -4.27
N LEU A 85 13.29 5.50 -4.79
CA LEU A 85 12.45 6.67 -5.05
C LEU A 85 12.00 7.37 -3.77
N GLY A 86 11.69 6.64 -2.70
CA GLY A 86 11.23 7.22 -1.43
C GLY A 86 12.23 8.24 -0.85
N PRO A 87 13.48 7.82 -0.54
CA PRO A 87 14.52 8.73 -0.06
C PRO A 87 14.88 9.82 -1.07
N TRP A 88 14.87 9.52 -2.37
CA TRP A 88 15.14 10.54 -3.40
C TRP A 88 14.08 11.65 -3.41
N LEU A 89 12.78 11.30 -3.37
CA LEU A 89 11.69 12.27 -3.29
C LEU A 89 11.69 13.02 -1.95
N GLY A 90 11.96 12.34 -0.82
CA GLY A 90 12.08 12.98 0.48
C GLY A 90 13.27 13.95 0.55
N GLY A 91 14.42 13.55 0.01
CA GLY A 91 15.63 14.36 -0.03
C GLY A 91 15.48 15.58 -0.94
N THR A 92 14.85 15.43 -2.11
CA THR A 92 14.55 16.56 -3.01
C THR A 92 13.58 17.55 -2.37
N ALA A 93 12.58 17.07 -1.61
CA ALA A 93 11.69 17.95 -0.85
C ALA A 93 12.43 18.76 0.24
N ILE A 94 13.37 18.15 0.95
CA ILE A 94 14.24 18.86 1.90
C ILE A 94 15.13 19.88 1.16
N ALA A 95 15.78 19.45 0.08
CA ALA A 95 16.67 20.30 -0.72
C ALA A 95 15.94 21.51 -1.34
N GLY A 96 14.64 21.37 -1.63
CA GLY A 96 13.76 22.45 -2.07
C GLY A 96 13.34 23.43 -0.97
N GLY A 97 13.84 23.28 0.26
CA GLY A 97 13.56 24.22 1.36
C GLY A 97 12.23 24.01 2.08
N LEU A 98 11.54 22.89 1.85
CA LEU A 98 10.23 22.59 2.48
C LEU A 98 10.34 22.14 3.95
N GLY A 99 11.56 22.10 4.50
CA GLY A 99 11.85 21.75 5.89
C GLY A 99 11.86 20.25 6.18
N TYR A 100 12.25 19.89 7.41
CA TYR A 100 12.45 18.49 7.83
C TYR A 100 11.17 17.66 7.98
N ARG A 101 10.00 18.30 7.98
CA ARG A 101 8.70 17.59 7.98
C ARG A 101 8.26 17.18 6.57
N SER A 102 8.90 17.71 5.53
CA SER A 102 8.50 17.46 4.14
C SER A 102 8.57 15.98 3.71
N PRO A 103 9.53 15.13 4.16
CA PRO A 103 9.52 13.71 3.80
C PRO A 103 8.30 12.96 4.34
N LEU A 104 7.75 13.38 5.48
CA LEU A 104 6.56 12.78 6.07
C LEU A 104 5.33 13.03 5.20
N TRP A 105 5.21 14.25 4.65
CA TRP A 105 4.16 14.59 3.69
C TRP A 105 4.34 13.87 2.35
N VAL A 106 5.59 13.75 1.86
CA VAL A 106 5.90 12.96 0.65
C VAL A 106 5.43 11.52 0.84
N SER A 107 5.75 10.89 1.97
CA SER A 107 5.27 9.54 2.30
C SER A 107 3.75 9.44 2.32
N ALA A 108 3.05 10.42 2.91
CA ALA A 108 1.58 10.45 2.93
C ALA A 108 1.00 10.49 1.50
N VAL A 109 1.57 11.33 0.62
CA VAL A 109 1.15 11.42 -0.79
C VAL A 109 1.42 10.11 -1.54
N LEU A 110 2.58 9.49 -1.34
CA LEU A 110 2.92 8.21 -1.98
C LEU A 110 1.96 7.08 -1.55
N VAL A 111 1.57 7.04 -0.27
CA VAL A 111 0.56 6.08 0.20
C VAL A 111 -0.83 6.41 -0.36
N ALA A 112 -1.21 7.69 -0.45
CA ALA A 112 -2.48 8.08 -1.06
C ALA A 112 -2.55 7.66 -2.54
N LEU A 113 -1.46 7.84 -3.29
CA LEU A 113 -1.37 7.39 -4.69
C LEU A 113 -1.48 5.87 -4.81
N SER A 114 -0.82 5.11 -3.93
CA SER A 114 -0.90 3.63 -3.97
C SER A 114 -2.33 3.14 -3.67
N LEU A 115 -3.03 3.77 -2.72
CA LEU A 115 -4.44 3.52 -2.45
C LEU A 115 -5.33 3.87 -3.65
N GLY A 116 -5.03 4.97 -4.36
CA GLY A 116 -5.73 5.35 -5.58
C GLY A 116 -5.59 4.28 -6.67
N VAL A 117 -4.38 3.79 -6.91
CA VAL A 117 -4.11 2.70 -7.86
C VAL A 117 -4.86 1.43 -7.46
N ALA A 118 -4.81 1.05 -6.18
CA ALA A 118 -5.55 -0.11 -5.68
C ALA A 118 -7.07 0.05 -5.84
N GLY A 119 -7.60 1.24 -5.57
CA GLY A 119 -9.02 1.57 -5.74
C GLY A 119 -9.48 1.41 -7.18
N VAL A 120 -8.71 1.94 -8.14
CA VAL A 120 -9.00 1.78 -9.58
C VAL A 120 -9.00 0.30 -9.99
N ALA A 121 -8.03 -0.48 -9.51
CA ALA A 121 -7.96 -1.91 -9.80
C ALA A 121 -9.17 -2.68 -9.27
N VAL A 122 -9.59 -2.40 -8.02
CA VAL A 122 -10.76 -3.05 -7.40
C VAL A 122 -12.06 -2.67 -8.11
N LEU A 123 -12.24 -1.39 -8.46
CA LEU A 123 -13.42 -0.93 -9.19
C LEU A 123 -13.51 -1.55 -10.59
N GLY A 124 -12.37 -1.68 -11.28
CA GLY A 124 -12.30 -2.34 -12.59
C GLY A 124 -12.70 -3.81 -12.53
N ASP A 125 -12.23 -4.55 -11.52
CA ASP A 125 -12.57 -5.96 -11.32
C ASP A 125 -14.08 -6.16 -11.04
N ARG A 126 -14.67 -5.30 -10.20
CA ARG A 126 -16.13 -5.31 -9.93
C ARG A 126 -16.94 -5.11 -11.21
N ARG A 127 -16.60 -4.09 -12.00
CA ARG A 127 -17.30 -3.78 -13.25
C ARG A 127 -17.24 -4.95 -14.25
N ASN A 128 -16.11 -5.64 -14.31
CA ASN A 128 -15.95 -6.80 -15.21
C ASN A 128 -16.78 -8.02 -14.74
N ARG A 129 -16.90 -8.23 -13.43
CA ARG A 129 -17.78 -9.29 -12.88
C ARG A 129 -19.25 -9.04 -13.20
N ASP A 130 -19.73 -7.81 -12.99
CA ASP A 130 -21.13 -7.43 -13.26
C ASP A 130 -21.46 -7.61 -14.76
N ALA A 131 -20.55 -7.22 -15.64
CA ALA A 131 -20.71 -7.39 -17.09
C ALA A 131 -20.75 -8.87 -17.52
N ARG A 132 -20.08 -9.78 -16.78
CA ARG A 132 -20.14 -11.23 -17.03
C ARG A 132 -21.43 -11.86 -16.51
N GLN A 133 -21.92 -11.42 -15.34
CA GLN A 133 -23.19 -11.90 -14.77
C GLN A 133 -24.41 -11.42 -15.56
N GLY A 134 -24.37 -10.22 -16.15
CA GLY A 134 -25.40 -9.75 -17.07
C GLY A 134 -25.44 -10.51 -18.42
N ARG A 135 -24.44 -11.36 -18.70
CA ARG A 135 -24.33 -12.14 -19.95
C ARG A 135 -24.62 -13.63 -19.78
N THR A 136 -24.90 -14.15 -18.58
CA THR A 136 -25.47 -15.50 -18.44
C THR A 136 -26.88 -15.48 -19.06
N PRO A 137 -27.11 -16.13 -20.22
CA PRO A 137 -28.44 -16.20 -20.80
C PRO A 137 -29.33 -16.93 -19.80
N ALA A 138 -30.54 -16.40 -19.56
CA ALA A 138 -31.57 -17.14 -18.85
C ALA A 138 -31.78 -18.47 -19.58
N SER A 139 -31.17 -19.54 -19.09
CA SER A 139 -31.36 -20.88 -19.63
C SER A 139 -32.76 -21.30 -19.21
N TRP A 140 -33.68 -21.10 -20.15
CA TRP A 140 -35.04 -21.60 -20.23
C TRP A 140 -35.19 -22.99 -19.60
N SER A 141 -36.08 -23.10 -18.62
CA SER A 141 -36.70 -24.36 -18.23
C SER A 141 -38.17 -24.29 -18.63
N ALA A 142 -38.47 -24.84 -19.81
CA ALA A 142 -39.80 -25.21 -20.29
C ALA A 142 -40.11 -26.64 -19.85
#